data_AF-A0A402AQ92-F1
#
_entry.id   AF-A0A402AQ92-F1
#
_cell.length_a   1.000
_cell.length_b   1.000
_cell.length_c   1.000
_cell.angle_alpha   90.00
_cell.angle_beta   90.00
_cell.angle_gamma   90.00
#
_symmetry.space_group_name_H-M   'P 1'
#
loop_
_entity.id
_entity.type
_entity.pdbx_description
1 polymer ?
#
loop_
_entity_poly.entity_id
_entity_poly.type
_entity_poly.pdbx_seq_one_letter_code
_entity_poly.pdbx_strand_id
1 'polypeptide(L)' 'MGQRFPNLQYPLELDQKTNWQAYVNGKPYSGDFHNIPLEAHTLVTLAYNSPGITPDTTYAWQGL' A
#
# COMPACT_ATOMS: atom_id res chain seq x y z
N MET A 1 -14.51 10.63 -11.95
CA MET A 1 -13.45 9.96 -12.75
C MET A 1 -12.11 10.56 -12.31
N GLY A 2 -11.34 9.86 -11.48
CA GLY A 2 -10.05 10.37 -10.98
C GLY A 2 -9.00 10.38 -12.09
N GLN A 3 -8.35 11.52 -12.30
CA GLN A 3 -7.30 11.69 -13.31
C GLN A 3 -6.08 10.87 -12.90
N ARG A 4 -5.86 9.71 -13.55
CA ARG A 4 -4.61 8.95 -13.43
C ARG A 4 -3.51 9.75 -14.12
N PHE A 5 -2.41 9.98 -13.41
CA PHE A 5 -1.27 10.71 -13.93
C PHE A 5 -0.61 9.92 -15.08
N PRO A 6 -0.52 10.47 -16.30
CA PRO A 6 -0.13 9.70 -17.49
C PRO A 6 1.35 9.33 -17.55
N ASN A 7 2.20 9.89 -16.69
CA ASN A 7 3.66 9.73 -16.71
C ASN A 7 4.27 9.44 -15.32
N LEU A 8 3.58 8.70 -14.46
CA LEU A 8 4.30 8.02 -13.38
C LEU A 8 4.94 6.77 -13.98
N GLN A 9 6.20 6.89 -14.42
CA GLN A 9 7.06 5.70 -14.44
C GLN A 9 7.26 5.30 -12.98
N TYR A 10 6.47 4.34 -12.51
CA TYR A 10 6.68 3.73 -11.21
C TYR A 10 8.04 3.02 -11.24
N PRO A 11 8.84 3.10 -10.16
CA PRO A 11 10.01 2.27 -10.01
C PRO A 11 9.67 0.82 -10.34
N LEU A 12 10.51 0.17 -11.14
CA LEU A 12 10.28 -1.20 -11.63
C LEU A 12 10.18 -2.18 -10.45
N GLU A 13 10.79 -1.81 -9.33
CA GLU A 13 10.73 -2.49 -8.05
C GLU A 13 9.31 -2.55 -7.46
N LEU A 14 8.44 -1.57 -7.72
CA LEU A 14 7.02 -1.61 -7.31
C LEU A 14 6.16 -2.50 -8.22
N ASP A 15 6.57 -2.68 -9.48
CA ASP A 15 5.96 -3.64 -10.42
C ASP A 15 6.45 -5.08 -10.18
N GLN A 16 7.64 -5.22 -9.62
CA GLN A 16 8.18 -6.52 -9.23
C GLN A 16 7.46 -7.03 -7.98
N LYS A 17 6.60 -8.04 -8.14
CA LYS A 17 5.95 -8.77 -7.03
C LYS A 17 6.93 -9.43 -6.05
N THR A 18 8.21 -9.44 -6.37
CA THR A 18 9.26 -10.06 -5.57
C THR A 18 9.70 -9.11 -4.46
N ASN A 19 9.82 -9.62 -3.24
CA ASN A 19 10.33 -8.93 -2.04
C ASN A 19 9.44 -7.83 -1.44
N TRP A 20 8.41 -7.35 -2.14
CA TRP A 20 7.41 -6.42 -1.62
C TRP A 20 6.15 -7.14 -1.12
N GLN A 21 5.66 -6.73 0.05
CA GLN A 21 4.37 -7.14 0.59
C GLN A 21 3.54 -5.91 0.98
N ALA A 22 2.32 -5.84 0.45
CA ALA A 22 1.33 -4.84 0.83
C ALA A 22 0.52 -5.31 2.04
N TYR A 23 0.12 -4.39 2.91
CA TYR A 23 -0.92 -4.64 3.90
C TYR A 23 -1.97 -3.54 3.84
N VAL A 24 -3.25 -3.93 3.88
CA VAL A 24 -4.39 -3.03 3.95
C VAL A 24 -5.06 -3.22 5.29
N ASN A 25 -5.10 -2.18 6.12
CA ASN A 25 -5.61 -2.21 7.49
C ASN A 25 -4.99 -3.38 8.30
N GLY A 26 -3.67 -3.52 8.21
CA GLY A 26 -2.90 -4.58 8.87
C GLY A 26 -3.01 -5.98 8.26
N LYS A 27 -3.85 -6.19 7.23
CA LYS A 27 -4.03 -7.50 6.59
C LYS A 27 -3.19 -7.64 5.33
N PRO A 28 -2.51 -8.77 5.09
CA PRO A 28 -1.77 -8.99 3.85
C PRO A 28 -2.68 -8.82 2.63
N TYR A 29 -2.21 -8.08 1.63
CA TYR A 29 -2.90 -7.92 0.35
C TYR A 29 -2.13 -8.66 -0.75
N SER A 30 -2.83 -9.50 -1.50
CA SER A 30 -2.28 -10.39 -2.53
C SER A 30 -2.53 -9.90 -3.97
N GLY A 31 -3.20 -8.76 -4.13
CA GLY A 31 -3.47 -8.16 -5.42
C GLY A 31 -2.33 -7.29 -5.94
N ASP A 32 -2.59 -6.59 -7.05
CA ASP A 32 -1.69 -5.59 -7.61
C ASP A 32 -1.78 -4.28 -6.80
N PHE A 33 -0.63 -3.72 -6.41
CA PHE A 33 -0.53 -2.45 -5.67
C PHE A 33 -1.32 -1.33 -6.35
N HIS A 34 -1.39 -1.31 -7.68
CA HIS A 34 -2.12 -0.30 -8.46
C HIS A 34 -3.65 -0.38 -8.31
N ASN A 35 -4.15 -1.47 -7.73
CA ASN A 35 -5.58 -1.77 -7.57
C ASN A 35 -6.01 -1.86 -6.10
N ILE A 36 -5.18 -1.39 -5.16
CA ILE A 36 -5.59 -1.23 -3.78
C ILE A 36 -6.70 -0.16 -3.73
N PRO A 37 -7.93 -0.50 -3.31
CA PRO A 37 -8.99 0.50 -3.16
C PRO A 37 -8.62 1.43 -2.00
N LEU A 38 -8.50 2.73 -2.30
CA LEU A 38 -8.20 3.76 -1.31
C LEU A 38 -9.51 4.42 -0.88
N GLU A 39 -9.95 4.10 0.33
CA GLU A 39 -11.06 4.77 1.02
C GLU A 39 -10.50 5.70 2.12
N ALA A 40 -11.33 6.62 2.61
CA ALA A 40 -10.93 7.47 3.73
C ALA A 40 -10.48 6.61 4.93
N HIS A 41 -9.34 6.99 5.52
CA HIS A 41 -8.71 6.27 6.63
C HIS A 41 -8.23 4.84 6.31
N THR A 42 -8.05 4.49 5.03
CA THR A 42 -7.36 3.24 4.67
C THR A 42 -5.89 3.34 5.04
N LEU A 43 -5.41 2.38 5.83
CA LEU A 43 -4.00 2.22 6.12
C LEU A 43 -3.36 1.27 5.12
N VAL A 44 -2.36 1.76 4.41
CA VAL A 44 -1.55 0.95 3.48
C VAL A 44 -0.13 0.90 4.00
N THR A 45 0.36 -0.30 4.32
CA THR A 45 1.76 -0.55 4.64
C THR A 45 2.44 -1.22 3.45
N LEU A 46 3.59 -0.70 3.04
CA LEU A 46 4.45 -1.30 2.02
C LEU A 46 5.72 -1.79 2.70
N ALA A 47 5.99 -3.10 2.64
CA ALA A 47 7.15 -3.72 3.28
C ALA A 47 8.06 -4.36 2.22
N TYR A 48 9.34 -3.99 2.22
CA TYR A 48 10.37 -4.58 1.36
C TYR A 48 11.32 -5.43 2.19
N ASN A 49 11.46 -6.73 1.87
CA ASN A 49 12.39 -7.64 2.54
C ASN A 49 12.36 -7.55 4.08
N SER A 50 11.17 -7.39 4.65
CA SER A 50 10.97 -7.13 6.08
C SER A 50 10.25 -8.33 6.73
N PRO A 51 10.96 -9.43 7.04
CA PRO A 51 10.34 -10.55 7.74
C PRO A 51 9.91 -10.13 9.15
N GLY A 52 8.70 -10.53 9.56
CA GLY A 52 8.19 -10.24 10.91
C GLY A 52 7.68 -8.81 11.14
N ILE A 53 7.49 -8.02 10.08
CA ILE A 53 6.78 -6.74 10.13
C ILE A 53 5.41 -6.89 10.81
N THR A 54 5.09 -5.97 11.73
CA THR A 54 3.75 -5.80 12.28
C THR A 54 3.16 -4.53 11.66
N PRO A 55 2.26 -4.65 10.68
CA PRO A 55 1.68 -3.49 10.02
C PRO A 55 0.63 -2.83 10.92
N ASP A 56 0.52 -1.51 10.81
CA ASP A 56 -0.46 -0.76 11.57
C ASP A 56 -1.89 -1.12 11.16
N THR A 57 -2.79 -1.10 12.15
CA THR A 57 -4.22 -1.40 11.96
C THR A 57 -5.11 -0.17 12.21
N THR A 58 -4.58 0.87 12.83
CA THR A 58 -5.31 2.09 13.16
C THR A 58 -4.45 3.33 12.95
N TYR A 59 -5.10 4.42 12.56
CA TYR A 59 -4.47 5.73 12.48
C TYR A 59 -5.03 6.60 13.59
N ALA A 60 -4.17 7.16 14.44
CA ALA A 60 -4.57 8.09 15.48
C ALA A 60 -4.86 9.46 14.86
N TRP A 61 -6.03 9.60 14.24
CA TRP A 61 -6.51 10.89 13.74
C TRP A 61 -6.93 11.75 14.94
N GLN A 62 -5.98 12.50 15.51
CA GLN A 62 -6.23 13.43 16.62
C GLN A 62 -6.97 14.70 16.14
N GLY A 63 -8.11 14.53 15.46
CA GLY A 63 -9.08 15.58 15.12
C GLY A 63 -8.49 16.93 14.72
N LEU A 64 -8.12 17.10 13.45
CA LEU A 64 -8.12 18.44 12.82
C LEU A 64 -9.55 18.91 12.55
#